data_AF-W2ZFK1-F1
#
_entry.id   AF-W2ZFK1-F1
#
_cell.length_a   1.000
_cell.length_b   1.000
_cell.length_c   1.000
_cell.angle_alpha   90.00
_cell.angle_beta   90.00
_cell.angle_gamma   90.00
#
_symmetry.space_group_name_H-M   'P 1'
#
loop_
_entity.id
_entity.type
_entity.pdbx_description
1 polymer ?
#
loop_
_entity_poly.entity_id
_entity_poly.type
_entity_poly.pdbx_seq_one_letter_code
_entity_poly.pdbx_strand_id
1 'polypeptide(L)'
;MASDIPHLVFWINSVLEQFRSQVHSSNGDIHTASLQTIARLSLNDGEQQNVMHALSRRVAQDLHRQDKQQQRPSPPSRERGIQRQPRIPPAIFDLIPIHNGLPVCLRYLSARGCPSGASTRCVYGARAHAIPDTLDARVKGHIIQHMGGLNERFSHL
;
A
#
# COMPACT_ATOMS: atom_id res chain seq x y z
N MET A 1 20.24 1.15 -5.15
CA MET A 1 20.77 2.43 -5.70
C MET A 1 19.79 2.90 -6.75
N ALA A 2 19.39 4.17 -6.73
CA ALA A 2 18.25 4.69 -7.48
C ALA A 2 18.56 4.82 -8.99
N SER A 3 18.51 3.69 -9.71
CA SER A 3 18.76 3.57 -11.16
C SER A 3 17.73 4.30 -12.04
N ASP A 4 16.65 4.82 -11.45
CA ASP A 4 15.55 5.48 -12.15
C ASP A 4 15.66 7.01 -12.14
N ILE A 5 16.49 7.59 -11.27
CA ILE A 5 16.74 9.04 -11.22
C ILE A 5 17.34 9.55 -12.55
N PRO A 6 18.32 8.88 -13.17
CA PRO A 6 18.86 9.34 -14.46
C PRO A 6 17.81 9.37 -15.58
N HIS A 7 16.87 8.42 -15.58
CA HIS A 7 15.80 8.35 -16.58
C HIS A 7 14.77 9.46 -16.38
N LEU A 8 14.41 9.76 -15.12
CA LEU A 8 13.54 10.88 -14.79
C LEU A 8 14.18 12.22 -15.17
N VAL A 9 15.47 12.41 -14.84
CA VAL A 9 16.22 13.63 -15.18
C VAL A 9 16.31 13.81 -16.69
N PHE A 10 16.60 12.73 -17.44
CA PHE A 10 16.62 12.77 -18.90
C PHE A 10 15.26 13.17 -19.48
N TRP A 11 14.17 12.58 -18.97
CA TRP A 11 12.82 12.92 -19.42
C TRP A 11 12.46 14.38 -19.14
N ILE A 12 12.74 14.88 -17.93
CA ILE A 12 12.50 16.30 -17.59
C ILE A 12 13.29 17.22 -18.52
N ASN A 13 14.57 16.90 -18.77
CA ASN A 13 15.41 17.70 -19.67
C ASN A 13 14.88 17.70 -21.11
N SER A 14 14.40 16.55 -21.61
CA SER A 14 13.79 16.44 -22.93
C SER A 14 12.53 17.32 -23.07
N VAL A 15 11.66 17.32 -22.05
CA VAL A 15 10.46 18.18 -22.03
C VAL A 15 10.85 19.66 -22.05
N LEU A 16 11.82 20.06 -21.23
CA LEU A 16 12.27 21.45 -21.15
C LEU A 16 13.00 21.91 -22.42
N GLU A 17 13.79 21.05 -23.05
CA GLU A 17 14.48 21.36 -24.31
C GLU A 17 13.50 21.56 -25.46
N GLN A 18 12.45 20.74 -25.52
CA GLN A 18 11.41 20.90 -26.53
C GLN A 18 10.62 22.19 -26.34
N PHE A 19 10.27 22.55 -25.10
CA PHE A 19 9.66 23.84 -24.80
C PHE A 19 10.53 25.00 -25.30
N ARG A 20 11.83 24.99 -24.98
CA ARG A 20 12.79 26.02 -25.44
C ARG A 20 12.85 26.08 -26.97
N SER A 21 12.82 24.94 -27.65
CA SER A 21 12.84 24.85 -29.11
C SER A 21 11.56 25.40 -29.74
N GLN A 22 10.40 25.14 -29.13
CA GLN A 22 9.10 25.67 -29.57
C GLN A 22 9.02 27.17 -29.39
N VAL A 23 9.43 27.71 -28.23
CA VAL A 23 9.48 29.16 -27.97
C VAL A 23 10.41 29.86 -28.97
N HIS A 24 11.55 29.24 -29.30
CA HIS A 24 12.48 29.78 -30.29
C HIS A 24 11.88 29.78 -31.70
N SER A 25 11.21 28.69 -32.09
CA SER A 25 10.59 28.56 -33.42
C SER A 25 9.31 29.39 -33.59
N SER A 26 8.61 29.69 -32.50
CA SER A 26 7.40 30.52 -32.47
C SER A 26 7.68 32.02 -32.29
N ASN A 27 8.94 32.45 -32.46
CA ASN A 27 9.38 33.84 -32.29
C ASN A 27 8.99 34.44 -30.92
N GLY A 28 9.03 33.62 -29.86
CA GLY A 28 8.75 34.05 -28.48
C GLY A 28 7.31 33.85 -28.01
N ASP A 29 6.44 33.15 -28.75
CA ASP A 29 5.12 32.77 -28.24
C ASP A 29 5.25 31.66 -27.19
N ILE A 30 5.32 32.12 -25.93
CA ILE A 30 5.42 31.28 -24.72
C ILE A 30 4.10 30.57 -24.44
N HIS A 31 2.95 31.18 -24.76
CA HIS A 31 1.65 30.64 -24.39
C HIS A 31 1.34 29.37 -25.19
N THR A 32 1.54 29.42 -26.51
CA THR A 32 1.33 28.27 -27.38
C THR A 32 2.35 27.15 -27.09
N ALA A 33 3.61 27.50 -26.87
CA ALA A 33 4.65 26.53 -26.50
C ALA A 33 4.36 25.86 -25.13
N SER A 34 3.82 26.61 -24.17
CA SER A 34 3.43 26.08 -22.86
C SER A 34 2.29 25.07 -22.99
N LEU A 35 1.24 25.39 -23.75
CA LEU A 35 0.11 24.48 -23.96
C LEU A 35 0.53 23.16 -24.63
N GLN A 36 1.40 23.25 -25.65
CA GLN A 36 1.93 22.06 -26.33
C GLN A 36 2.84 21.23 -25.41
N THR A 37 3.61 21.87 -24.54
CA THR A 37 4.48 21.17 -23.56
C THR A 37 3.66 20.52 -22.44
N ILE A 38 2.63 21.20 -21.92
CA ILE A 38 1.75 20.68 -20.88
C ILE A 38 0.97 19.45 -21.36
N ALA A 39 0.62 19.38 -22.65
CA ALA A 39 0.02 18.19 -23.23
C ALA A 39 0.89 16.92 -23.10
N ARG A 40 2.23 17.06 -23.07
CA ARG A 40 3.18 15.96 -22.81
C ARG A 40 3.34 15.61 -21.32
N LEU A 41 2.96 16.54 -20.43
CA LEU A 41 2.91 16.29 -18.99
C LEU A 41 1.64 15.54 -18.56
N SER A 42 0.90 15.00 -19.53
CA SER A 42 -0.29 14.18 -19.33
C SER A 42 0.03 12.70 -19.50
N LEU A 43 -0.64 11.84 -18.72
CA LEU A 43 -0.49 10.36 -18.66
C LEU A 43 -0.70 9.61 -20.00
N ASN A 44 -0.96 10.33 -21.09
CA ASN A 44 -1.15 9.82 -22.44
C ASN A 44 0.13 9.84 -23.29
N ASP A 45 1.26 10.32 -22.76
CA ASP A 45 2.55 10.28 -23.43
C ASP A 45 3.14 8.85 -23.37
N GLY A 46 3.40 8.28 -24.54
CA GLY A 46 3.87 6.89 -24.68
C GLY A 46 5.25 6.64 -24.07
N GLU A 47 6.09 7.67 -23.95
CA GLU A 47 7.40 7.60 -23.30
C GLU A 47 7.22 7.46 -21.78
N GLN A 48 6.32 8.26 -21.20
CA GLN A 48 5.96 8.16 -19.78
C GLN A 48 5.31 6.80 -19.46
N GLN A 49 4.43 6.31 -20.33
CA GLN A 49 3.85 4.96 -20.17
C GLN A 49 4.92 3.87 -20.24
N ASN A 50 5.87 3.97 -21.16
CA ASN A 50 6.99 3.02 -21.25
C ASN A 50 7.86 3.01 -19.99
N VAL A 51 8.15 4.19 -19.42
CA VAL A 51 8.87 4.31 -18.15
C VAL A 51 8.05 3.69 -17.01
N MET A 52 6.75 3.99 -16.90
CA MET A 52 5.85 3.42 -15.90
C MET A 52 5.72 1.89 -16.01
N HIS A 53 5.67 1.36 -17.24
CA HIS A 53 5.67 -0.07 -17.48
C HIS A 53 7.03 -0.72 -17.17
N ALA A 54 8.15 -0.06 -17.49
CA ALA A 54 9.48 -0.55 -17.14
C ALA A 54 9.71 -0.59 -15.61
N LEU A 55 9.20 0.40 -14.88
CA LEU A 55 9.19 0.43 -13.42
C LEU A 55 8.30 -0.69 -12.86
N SER A 56 7.08 -0.83 -13.37
CA SER A 56 6.15 -1.90 -12.97
C SER A 56 6.72 -3.30 -13.21
N ARG A 57 7.41 -3.52 -14.35
CA ARG A 57 8.07 -4.80 -14.66
C ARG A 57 9.23 -5.09 -13.71
N ARG A 58 10.02 -4.08 -13.32
CA ARG A 58 11.10 -4.26 -12.35
C ARG A 58 10.56 -4.61 -10.96
N VAL A 59 9.50 -3.96 -10.51
CA VAL A 59 8.81 -4.31 -9.25
C VAL A 59 8.31 -5.75 -9.30
N ALA A 60 7.70 -6.18 -10.41
CA ALA A 60 7.27 -7.57 -10.58
C ALA A 60 8.44 -8.58 -10.59
N GLN A 61 9.57 -8.22 -11.20
CA GLN A 61 10.77 -9.06 -11.23
C GLN A 61 11.47 -9.14 -9.86
N ASP A 62 11.53 -8.06 -9.10
CA ASP A 62 12.04 -8.07 -7.73
C ASP A 62 11.16 -8.92 -6.79
N LEU A 63 9.84 -8.86 -6.96
CA LEU A 63 8.91 -9.77 -6.27
C LEU A 63 9.14 -11.23 -6.66
N HIS A 64 9.37 -11.52 -7.94
CA HIS A 64 9.64 -12.89 -8.42
C HIS A 64 11.01 -13.42 -7.98
N ARG A 65 12.02 -12.54 -7.83
CA ARG A 65 13.34 -12.90 -7.26
C ARG A 65 13.27 -13.13 -5.76
N GLN A 66 12.39 -12.42 -5.04
CA GLN A 66 12.11 -12.66 -3.62
C GLN A 66 11.42 -14.01 -3.38
N ASP A 67 10.51 -14.43 -4.27
CA ASP A 67 9.84 -15.73 -4.19
C ASP A 67 10.85 -16.90 -4.36
N LYS A 68 11.76 -16.78 -5.33
CA LYS A 68 12.80 -17.80 -5.59
C LYS A 68 13.88 -17.88 -4.50
N GLN A 69 14.03 -16.85 -3.66
CA GLN A 69 14.94 -16.85 -2.50
C GLN A 69 14.31 -17.39 -1.21
N GLN A 70 12.98 -17.60 -1.14
CA GLN A 70 12.30 -18.14 0.05
C GLN A 70 12.37 -19.67 0.19
N GLN A 71 12.97 -20.39 -0.78
CA GLN A 71 13.17 -21.85 -0.69
C GLN A 71 14.45 -22.28 0.07
N ARG A 72 15.19 -21.37 0.71
CA ARG A 72 16.38 -21.72 1.51
C ARG A 72 16.17 -21.38 2.99
N PRO A 73 16.43 -22.30 3.94
CA PRO A 73 16.17 -22.08 5.36
C PRO A 73 17.06 -20.97 5.96
N SER A 74 16.52 -20.28 6.96
CA SER A 74 16.84 -18.95 7.50
C SER A 74 18.14 -18.77 8.30
N PRO A 75 18.57 -17.50 8.54
CA PRO A 75 18.75 -16.96 9.91
C PRO A 75 18.14 -15.52 10.08
N PRO A 76 18.12 -14.90 11.29
CA PRO A 76 17.02 -14.04 11.71
C PRO A 76 17.07 -12.61 11.14
N SER A 77 15.87 -12.16 10.73
CA SER A 77 15.58 -10.90 10.06
C SER A 77 15.54 -9.70 11.02
N ARG A 78 16.40 -8.70 10.76
CA ARG A 78 16.28 -7.33 11.29
C ARG A 78 15.28 -6.56 10.42
N GLU A 79 13.98 -6.76 10.65
CA GLU A 79 12.93 -5.96 10.02
C GLU A 79 12.79 -4.62 10.74
N ARG A 80 12.86 -3.54 9.97
CA ARG A 80 12.49 -2.19 10.41
C ARG A 80 11.36 -1.71 9.50
N GLY A 81 10.17 -1.50 10.06
CA GLY A 81 9.29 -0.41 9.60
C GLY A 81 7.85 -0.69 9.17
N ILE A 82 7.37 -1.94 9.08
CA ILE A 82 5.91 -2.19 9.09
C ILE A 82 5.60 -2.61 10.50
N GLN A 83 4.77 -1.84 11.21
CA GLN A 83 4.37 -2.12 12.59
C GLN A 83 3.98 -3.61 12.69
N ARG A 84 4.92 -4.43 13.19
CA ARG A 84 4.70 -5.85 13.45
C ARG A 84 3.54 -5.89 14.41
N GLN A 85 2.33 -6.16 13.90
CA GLN A 85 1.18 -6.37 14.76
C GLN A 85 1.62 -7.41 15.78
N PRO A 86 1.37 -7.20 17.09
CA PRO A 86 1.64 -8.22 18.07
C PRO A 86 0.96 -9.50 17.57
N ARG A 87 1.76 -10.54 17.35
CA ARG A 87 1.27 -11.82 16.84
C ARG A 87 0.27 -12.32 17.86
N ILE A 88 -0.99 -12.43 17.46
CA ILE A 88 -2.06 -12.91 18.34
C ILE A 88 -1.63 -14.32 18.81
N PRO A 89 -1.54 -14.57 20.13
CA PRO A 89 -1.18 -15.90 20.62
C PRO A 89 -2.17 -16.95 20.10
N PRO A 90 -1.74 -18.17 19.73
CA PRO A 90 -2.63 -19.21 19.20
C PRO A 90 -3.86 -19.45 20.08
N ALA A 91 -3.65 -19.54 21.40
CA ALA A 91 -4.74 -19.74 22.37
C ALA A 91 -5.77 -18.60 22.44
N ILE A 92 -5.45 -17.41 21.91
CA ILE A 92 -6.40 -16.30 21.74
C ILE A 92 -7.02 -16.35 20.35
N PHE A 93 -6.25 -16.75 19.34
CA PHE A 93 -6.72 -16.88 17.96
C PHE A 93 -7.87 -17.90 17.84
N ASP A 94 -7.76 -19.03 18.53
CA ASP A 94 -8.78 -20.09 18.51
C ASP A 94 -10.11 -19.66 19.15
N LEU A 95 -10.10 -18.59 19.95
CA LEU A 95 -11.28 -18.03 20.61
C LEU A 95 -11.93 -16.90 19.80
N ILE A 96 -11.35 -16.53 18.66
CA ILE A 96 -11.90 -15.46 17.82
C ILE A 96 -13.17 -15.97 17.12
N PRO A 97 -14.30 -15.25 17.24
CA PRO A 97 -15.54 -15.62 16.56
C PRO A 97 -15.34 -15.74 15.04
N ILE A 98 -16.01 -16.71 14.43
CA ILE A 98 -16.00 -16.94 12.99
C ILE A 98 -17.29 -16.37 12.38
N HIS A 99 -17.14 -15.58 11.32
CA HIS A 99 -18.25 -15.02 10.55
C HIS A 99 -18.06 -15.35 9.06
N ASN A 100 -19.02 -16.07 8.47
CA ASN A 100 -18.95 -16.58 7.09
C ASN A 100 -17.65 -17.34 6.79
N GLY A 101 -17.22 -18.20 7.72
CA GLY A 101 -16.00 -19.00 7.59
C GLY A 101 -14.69 -18.24 7.79
N LEU A 102 -14.74 -16.95 8.13
CA LEU A 102 -13.56 -16.12 8.39
C LEU A 102 -13.52 -15.65 9.85
N PRO A 103 -12.35 -15.67 10.52
CA PRO A 103 -12.23 -15.08 11.84
C PRO A 103 -12.47 -13.57 11.82
N VAL A 104 -13.16 -13.06 12.83
CA VAL A 104 -13.44 -11.63 12.97
C VAL A 104 -12.14 -10.83 13.15
N CYS A 105 -12.06 -9.69 12.47
CA CYS A 105 -10.93 -8.78 12.56
C CYS A 105 -10.94 -8.04 13.91
N LEU A 106 -10.03 -8.40 14.81
CA LEU A 106 -9.91 -7.71 16.11
C LEU A 106 -9.59 -6.21 15.97
N ARG A 107 -8.89 -5.82 14.90
CA ARG A 107 -8.57 -4.41 14.64
C ARG A 107 -9.79 -3.60 14.24
N TYR A 108 -10.77 -4.23 13.57
CA TYR A 108 -12.07 -3.63 13.28
C TYR A 108 -12.84 -3.36 14.58
N LEU A 109 -12.80 -4.30 15.53
CA LEU A 109 -13.44 -4.14 16.84
C LEU A 109 -12.71 -3.17 17.78
N SER A 110 -11.42 -2.91 17.53
CA SER A 110 -10.59 -2.06 18.39
C SER A 110 -10.78 -0.55 18.13
N ALA A 111 -10.45 0.27 19.13
CA ALA A 111 -10.40 1.73 18.99
C ALA A 111 -9.41 2.20 17.92
N ARG A 112 -8.34 1.42 17.68
CA ARG A 112 -7.36 1.68 16.60
C ARG A 112 -7.96 1.62 15.19
N GLY A 113 -9.06 0.90 15.01
CA GLY A 113 -9.70 0.71 13.72
C GLY A 113 -8.88 -0.11 12.71
N CYS A 114 -9.59 -0.67 11.73
CA CYS A 114 -8.96 -1.33 10.59
C CYS A 114 -8.83 -0.33 9.43
N PRO A 115 -7.65 -0.20 8.77
CA PRO A 115 -7.47 0.73 7.66
C PRO A 115 -8.08 0.23 6.33
N SER A 116 -8.88 -0.84 6.35
CA SER A 116 -9.54 -1.32 5.13
C SER A 116 -10.56 -0.30 4.64
N GLY A 117 -10.55 0.01 3.36
CA GLY A 117 -11.63 0.76 2.72
C GLY A 117 -12.91 -0.06 2.53
N ALA A 118 -12.83 -1.39 2.66
CA ALA A 118 -13.98 -2.29 2.54
C ALA A 118 -14.69 -2.46 3.89
N SER A 119 -16.01 -2.35 3.89
CA SER A 119 -16.84 -2.49 5.10
C SER A 119 -16.90 -3.91 5.63
N THR A 120 -16.68 -4.93 4.80
CA THR A 120 -16.92 -6.35 5.13
C THR A 120 -15.65 -7.17 5.35
N ARG A 121 -14.46 -6.68 4.95
CA ARG A 121 -13.22 -7.46 4.96
C ARG A 121 -12.00 -6.65 5.37
N CYS A 122 -11.13 -7.29 6.13
CA CYS A 122 -9.82 -6.75 6.49
C CYS A 122 -8.87 -6.69 5.29
N VAL A 123 -8.08 -5.62 5.20
CA VAL A 123 -6.98 -5.49 4.21
C VAL A 123 -5.81 -6.42 4.54
N TYR A 124 -5.65 -6.78 5.82
CA TYR A 124 -4.62 -7.71 6.30
C TYR A 124 -5.22 -9.10 6.53
N GLY A 125 -5.21 -9.93 5.48
CA GLY A 125 -5.57 -11.35 5.56
C GLY A 125 -7.05 -11.68 5.44
N ALA A 126 -7.38 -12.98 5.57
CA ALA A 126 -8.73 -13.50 5.47
C ALA A 126 -9.49 -13.31 6.79
N ARG A 127 -9.86 -12.07 7.11
CA ARG A 127 -10.64 -11.71 8.30
C ARG A 127 -11.87 -10.90 7.95
N ALA A 128 -12.98 -11.18 8.62
CA ALA A 128 -14.24 -10.48 8.41
C ALA A 128 -14.34 -9.21 9.26
N HIS A 129 -14.93 -8.17 8.69
CA HIS A 129 -15.48 -7.05 9.46
C HIS A 129 -16.92 -7.40 9.79
N ALA A 130 -17.11 -7.96 10.97
CA ALA A 130 -18.41 -8.33 11.49
C ALA A 130 -18.42 -8.06 12.99
N ILE A 131 -19.61 -7.81 13.51
CA ILE A 131 -19.83 -7.63 14.94
C ILE A 131 -20.32 -9.00 15.43
N PRO A 132 -19.55 -9.71 16.28
CA PRO A 132 -20.00 -10.97 16.83
C PRO A 132 -21.04 -10.74 17.93
N ASP A 133 -21.94 -11.70 18.16
CA ASP A 133 -22.93 -11.61 19.24
C ASP A 133 -22.28 -11.68 20.63
N THR A 134 -21.15 -12.41 20.73
CA THR A 134 -20.37 -12.55 21.97
C THR A 134 -18.88 -12.51 21.66
N LEU A 135 -18.11 -11.95 22.60
CA LEU A 135 -16.65 -11.90 22.51
C LEU A 135 -16.03 -12.48 23.79
N ASP A 136 -15.18 -13.50 23.63
CA ASP A 136 -14.53 -14.14 24.77
C ASP A 136 -13.69 -13.12 25.57
N ALA A 137 -13.75 -13.22 26.90
CA ALA A 137 -13.09 -12.28 27.82
C ALA A 137 -11.56 -12.20 27.59
N ARG A 138 -10.92 -13.30 27.17
CA ARG A 138 -9.48 -13.32 26.86
C ARG A 138 -9.18 -12.57 25.56
N VAL A 139 -10.06 -12.68 24.57
CA VAL A 139 -9.95 -11.92 23.31
C VAL A 139 -10.18 -10.43 23.58
N LYS A 140 -11.21 -10.07 24.36
CA LYS A 140 -11.47 -8.70 24.81
C LYS A 140 -10.27 -8.12 25.56
N GLY A 141 -9.72 -8.88 26.52
CA GLY A 141 -8.51 -8.49 27.26
C GLY A 141 -7.32 -8.23 26.32
N HIS A 142 -7.13 -9.06 25.29
CA HIS A 142 -6.08 -8.85 24.30
C HIS A 142 -6.27 -7.55 23.49
N ILE A 143 -7.50 -7.23 23.08
CA ILE A 143 -7.81 -5.97 22.38
C ILE A 143 -7.52 -4.77 23.29
N ILE A 144 -7.92 -4.84 24.56
CA ILE A 144 -7.69 -3.76 25.53
C ILE A 144 -6.18 -3.54 25.73
N GLN A 145 -5.43 -4.61 26.00
CA GLN A 145 -4.01 -4.52 26.34
C GLN A 145 -3.13 -4.11 25.16
N HIS A 146 -3.46 -4.52 23.94
CA HIS A 146 -2.55 -4.38 22.79
C HIS A 146 -3.08 -3.52 21.65
N MET A 147 -4.39 -3.23 21.62
CA MET A 147 -5.05 -2.55 20.50
C MET A 147 -5.79 -1.27 20.90
N GLY A 148 -5.57 -0.78 22.12
CA GLY A 148 -6.09 0.51 22.58
C GLY A 148 -7.55 0.47 23.04
N GLY A 149 -8.08 -0.71 23.39
CA GLY A 149 -9.47 -0.86 23.81
C GLY A 149 -10.42 -1.23 22.66
N LEU A 150 -11.64 -1.59 23.02
CA LEU A 150 -12.74 -1.72 22.07
C LEU A 150 -13.15 -0.35 21.56
N ASN A 151 -13.57 -0.28 20.29
CA ASN A 151 -14.20 0.92 19.77
C ASN A 151 -15.51 1.19 20.53
N GLU A 152 -15.86 2.46 20.72
CA GLU A 152 -17.05 2.86 21.45
C GLU A 152 -18.35 2.24 20.90
N ARG A 153 -18.40 2.04 19.57
CA ARG A 153 -19.51 1.36 18.88
C ARG A 153 -19.72 -0.09 19.32
N PHE A 154 -18.68 -0.71 19.87
CA PHE A 154 -18.65 -2.11 20.29
C PHE A 154 -18.42 -2.23 21.80
N SER A 155 -18.68 -1.18 22.57
CA SER A 155 -18.50 -1.15 24.03
C SER A 155 -19.39 -2.15 24.79
N HIS A 156 -20.48 -2.62 24.15
CA HIS A 156 -21.40 -3.62 24.68
C HIS A 156 -20.89 -5.07 24.58
N LEU A 157 -19.87 -5.32 23.75
CA LEU A 157 -19.20 -6.63 23.62
C LEU A 157 -18.27 -6.90 24.82
#